data_AF-A0A534I056-F1
#
_entry.id   AF-A0A534I056-F1
#
_cell.length_a   1.000
_cell.length_b   1.000
_cell.length_c   1.000
_cell.angle_alpha   90.00
_cell.angle_beta   90.00
_cell.angle_gamma   90.00
#
_symmetry.space_group_name_H-M   'P 1'
#
loop_
_entity.id
_entity.type
_entity.pdbx_description
1 polymer ?
#
loop_
_entity_poly.entity_id
_entity_poly.type
_entity_poly.pdbx_seq_one_letter_code
_entity_poly.pdbx_strand_id
1 'polypeptide(L)'
;AVAASGLISSIIFSMGPVNARLTGNGPRGVAAFMAVSILAAVLTQYPVGRLSDRVDRRTVIASACTLATLVAASIVFLGPLPRGLFLALTALFSGSALTLYSLSVSHVNDKLEPAQMVDASSALLMMNGMAAAAGPVLAGSLIHAFGPRAYFATLGTLTGALTIYDLWRKSRRAAVPRELKGPFINTQQIVTCAGLADAERGAQLAPSAPVKAAEAAPSSP
;
A
#
# COMPACT_ATOMS: atom_id res chain seq x y z
N ALA A 1 0.74 4.76 8.07
CA ALA A 1 -0.10 4.05 7.08
C ALA A 1 0.61 3.98 5.74
N VAL A 2 0.74 5.07 4.97
CA VAL A 2 1.40 5.08 3.63
C VAL A 2 2.83 4.49 3.63
N ALA A 3 3.73 4.97 4.49
CA ALA A 3 5.10 4.43 4.57
C ALA A 3 5.11 2.92 4.88
N ALA A 4 4.29 2.49 5.84
CA ALA A 4 4.21 1.08 6.22
C ALA A 4 3.61 0.20 5.12
N SER A 5 2.61 0.68 4.37
CA SER A 5 2.12 -0.03 3.18
C SER A 5 3.18 -0.13 2.10
N GLY A 6 3.98 0.91 1.87
CA GLY A 6 5.12 0.87 0.95
C GLY A 6 6.12 -0.21 1.34
N LEU A 7 6.46 -0.27 2.62
CA LEU A 7 7.37 -1.25 3.19
C LEU A 7 6.83 -2.67 3.06
N ILE A 8 5.56 -2.90 3.43
CA ILE A 8 4.90 -4.21 3.31
C ILE A 8 4.84 -4.68 1.86
N SER A 9 4.37 -3.84 0.94
CA SER A 9 4.26 -4.19 -0.48
C SER A 9 5.62 -4.51 -1.11
N SER A 10 6.66 -3.74 -0.78
CA SER A 10 8.02 -4.01 -1.26
C SER A 10 8.54 -5.38 -0.79
N ILE A 11 8.29 -5.74 0.47
CA ILE A 11 8.66 -7.06 1.01
C ILE A 11 7.89 -8.17 0.29
N ILE A 12 6.59 -7.98 0.03
CA ILE A 12 5.77 -8.96 -0.68
C ILE A 12 6.34 -9.26 -2.06
N PHE A 13 6.67 -8.24 -2.85
CA PHE A 13 7.15 -8.43 -4.22
C PHE A 13 8.62 -8.84 -4.33
N SER A 14 9.50 -8.29 -3.49
CA SER A 14 10.93 -8.57 -3.57
C SER A 14 11.34 -9.83 -2.81
N MET A 15 10.80 -10.04 -1.60
CA MET A 15 11.19 -11.16 -0.73
C MET A 15 10.19 -12.32 -0.73
N GLY A 16 8.98 -12.14 -1.26
CA GLY A 16 7.99 -13.21 -1.44
C GLY A 16 8.52 -14.40 -2.26
N PRO A 17 9.11 -14.19 -3.44
CA PRO A 17 9.68 -15.28 -4.24
C PRO A 17 10.83 -16.01 -3.52
N VAL A 18 11.65 -15.25 -2.79
CA VAL A 18 12.76 -15.78 -1.98
C VAL A 18 12.22 -16.70 -0.89
N ASN A 19 11.24 -16.23 -0.12
CA ASN A 19 10.61 -17.03 0.93
C ASN A 19 9.95 -18.31 0.37
N ALA A 20 9.22 -18.20 -0.75
CA ALA A 20 8.61 -19.35 -1.40
C ALA A 20 9.65 -20.41 -1.79
N ARG A 21 10.78 -19.97 -2.38
CA ARG A 21 11.89 -20.84 -2.77
C ARG A 21 12.58 -21.48 -1.56
N LEU A 22 12.81 -20.73 -0.49
CA LEU A 22 13.42 -21.23 0.75
C LEU A 22 12.53 -22.23 1.50
N THR A 23 11.22 -22.17 1.30
CA THR A 23 10.26 -23.14 1.88
C THR A 23 10.22 -24.45 1.07
N GLY A 24 11.19 -24.68 0.17
CA GLY A 24 11.30 -25.91 -0.63
C GLY A 24 10.37 -25.96 -1.84
N ASN A 25 9.74 -24.84 -2.22
CA ASN A 25 8.96 -24.80 -3.45
C ASN A 25 9.91 -24.77 -4.66
N GLY A 26 9.74 -25.71 -5.58
CA GLY A 26 10.36 -25.63 -6.91
C GLY A 26 9.85 -24.41 -7.71
N PRO A 27 10.40 -24.16 -8.91
CA PRO A 27 10.08 -22.97 -9.71
C PRO A 27 8.58 -22.77 -9.94
N ARG A 28 7.84 -23.85 -10.20
CA ARG A 28 6.37 -23.83 -10.35
C ARG A 28 5.64 -23.38 -9.08
N GLY A 29 6.15 -23.73 -7.90
CA GLY A 29 5.53 -23.32 -6.63
C GLY A 29 5.78 -21.86 -6.28
N VAL A 30 6.95 -21.33 -6.63
CA VAL A 30 7.23 -19.89 -6.52
C VAL A 30 6.29 -19.08 -7.43
N ALA A 31 6.14 -19.52 -8.69
CA ALA A 31 5.20 -18.90 -9.62
C ALA A 31 3.75 -18.94 -9.11
N ALA A 32 3.29 -20.10 -8.61
CA ALA A 32 1.96 -20.25 -8.03
C ALA A 32 1.75 -19.34 -6.80
N PHE A 33 2.75 -19.25 -5.92
CA PHE A 33 2.71 -18.37 -4.74
C PHE A 33 2.52 -16.91 -5.14
N MET A 34 3.31 -16.41 -6.09
CA MET A 34 3.21 -15.03 -6.57
C MET A 34 1.89 -14.79 -7.31
N ALA A 35 1.50 -15.71 -8.20
CA ALA A 35 0.27 -15.59 -8.98
C ALA A 35 -0.96 -15.52 -8.07
N VAL A 36 -1.07 -16.42 -7.08
CA VAL A 36 -2.17 -16.42 -6.11
C VAL A 36 -2.15 -15.16 -5.25
N SER A 37 -0.97 -14.71 -4.81
CA SER A 37 -0.85 -13.48 -4.00
C SER A 37 -1.36 -12.25 -4.75
N ILE A 38 -0.97 -12.10 -6.02
CA ILE A 38 -1.40 -10.99 -6.89
C ILE A 38 -2.89 -11.11 -7.23
N LEU A 39 -3.35 -12.31 -7.62
CA LEU A 39 -4.74 -12.54 -7.96
C LEU A 39 -5.66 -12.25 -6.79
N ALA A 40 -5.29 -12.70 -5.59
CA ALA A 40 -6.02 -12.40 -4.36
C ALA A 40 -6.07 -10.90 -4.08
N ALA A 41 -4.98 -10.17 -4.30
CA ALA A 41 -4.96 -8.71 -4.18
C ALA A 41 -5.95 -8.03 -5.12
N VAL A 42 -5.93 -8.40 -6.39
CA VAL A 42 -6.86 -7.88 -7.41
C VAL A 42 -8.31 -8.20 -7.03
N LEU A 43 -8.60 -9.44 -6.65
CA LEU A 43 -9.94 -9.87 -6.26
C LEU A 43 -10.44 -9.14 -5.00
N THR A 44 -9.56 -8.84 -4.05
CA THR A 44 -9.92 -8.17 -2.79
C THR A 44 -10.17 -6.67 -2.98
N GLN A 45 -9.68 -6.05 -4.06
CA GLN A 45 -9.90 -4.63 -4.29
C GLN A 45 -11.36 -4.27 -4.58
N TYR A 46 -12.09 -5.07 -5.35
CA TYR A 46 -13.49 -4.80 -5.65
C TYR A 46 -14.38 -4.76 -4.38
N PRO A 47 -14.35 -5.79 -3.50
CA PRO A 47 -15.15 -5.75 -2.28
C PRO A 47 -14.66 -4.67 -1.31
N VAL A 48 -13.34 -4.44 -1.19
CA VAL A 48 -12.82 -3.40 -0.28
C VAL A 48 -13.17 -2.00 -0.76
N GLY A 49 -13.14 -1.74 -2.07
CA GLY A 49 -13.60 -0.47 -2.64
C GLY A 49 -15.06 -0.18 -2.30
N ARG A 50 -15.94 -1.15 -2.57
CA ARG A 50 -17.37 -1.01 -2.22
C ARG A 50 -17.63 -0.90 -0.72
N LEU A 51 -16.86 -1.62 0.11
CA LEU A 51 -17.01 -1.58 1.56
C LEU A 51 -16.50 -0.25 2.14
N SER A 52 -15.42 0.30 1.58
CA SER A 52 -14.85 1.59 1.94
C SER A 52 -15.81 2.77 1.70
N ASP A 53 -16.67 2.67 0.69
CA ASP A 53 -17.68 3.70 0.41
C ASP A 53 -18.85 3.66 1.41
N ARG A 54 -19.18 2.49 1.96
CA ARG A 54 -20.33 2.31 2.88
C ARG A 54 -19.97 2.36 4.36
N VAL A 55 -18.73 2.02 4.70
CA VAL A 55 -18.24 1.90 6.09
C VAL A 55 -17.23 3.00 6.37
N ASP A 56 -17.07 3.38 7.64
CA ASP A 56 -16.03 4.34 7.99
C ASP A 56 -14.63 3.80 7.64
N ARG A 57 -13.86 4.55 6.82
CA ARG A 57 -12.56 4.10 6.24
C ARG A 57 -11.59 3.63 7.33
N ARG A 58 -11.62 4.27 8.50
CA ARG A 58 -10.81 3.85 9.67
C ARG A 58 -11.14 2.45 10.16
N THR A 59 -12.41 2.05 10.14
CA THR A 59 -12.85 0.72 10.58
C THR A 59 -12.42 -0.33 9.57
N VAL A 60 -12.50 -0.04 8.27
CA VAL A 60 -12.06 -0.96 7.21
C VAL A 60 -10.55 -1.19 7.27
N ILE A 61 -9.76 -0.12 7.46
CA ILE A 61 -8.30 -0.21 7.64
C ILE A 61 -7.98 -1.06 8.87
N ALA A 62 -8.59 -0.75 10.03
CA ALA A 62 -8.34 -1.50 11.26
C ALA A 62 -8.69 -3.00 11.12
N SER A 63 -9.82 -3.34 10.49
CA SER A 63 -10.18 -4.74 10.25
C SER A 63 -9.23 -5.45 9.30
N ALA A 64 -8.78 -4.78 8.23
CA ALA A 64 -7.83 -5.36 7.27
C ALA A 64 -6.45 -5.58 7.92
N CYS A 65 -5.96 -4.60 8.69
CA CYS A 65 -4.71 -4.74 9.46
C CYS A 65 -4.82 -5.88 10.48
N THR A 66 -5.93 -5.99 11.21
CA THR A 66 -6.16 -7.06 12.19
C THR A 66 -6.17 -8.43 11.51
N LEU A 67 -6.90 -8.57 10.40
CA LEU A 67 -6.96 -9.81 9.63
C LEU A 67 -5.57 -10.21 9.11
N ALA A 68 -4.82 -9.27 8.50
CA ALA A 68 -3.46 -9.52 8.03
C ALA A 68 -2.53 -9.96 9.17
N THR A 69 -2.63 -9.33 10.33
CA THR A 69 -1.84 -9.69 11.53
C THR A 69 -2.17 -11.10 12.02
N LEU A 70 -3.46 -11.44 12.13
CA LEU A 70 -3.90 -12.78 12.55
C LEU A 70 -3.45 -13.86 11.58
N VAL A 71 -3.57 -13.61 10.27
CA VAL A 71 -3.13 -14.56 9.24
C VAL A 71 -1.62 -14.75 9.29
N ALA A 72 -0.84 -13.67 9.39
CA ALA A 72 0.61 -13.74 9.52
C ALA A 72 1.03 -14.51 10.78
N ALA A 73 0.42 -14.20 11.93
CA ALA A 73 0.66 -14.92 13.18
C ALA A 73 0.33 -16.41 13.04
N SER A 74 -0.81 -16.74 12.42
CA SER A 74 -1.23 -18.12 12.18
C SER A 74 -0.19 -18.89 11.37
N ILE A 75 0.33 -18.30 10.29
CA ILE A 75 1.39 -18.93 9.46
C ILE A 75 2.67 -19.17 10.27
N VAL A 76 3.05 -18.22 11.14
CA VAL A 76 4.26 -18.34 11.97
C VAL A 76 4.10 -19.42 13.06
N PHE A 77 2.97 -19.45 13.75
CA PHE A 77 2.74 -20.34 14.89
C PHE A 77 2.34 -21.78 14.49
N LEU A 78 1.56 -21.97 13.41
CA LEU A 78 1.14 -23.32 12.99
C LEU A 78 2.29 -24.13 12.35
N GLY A 79 3.39 -23.48 11.97
CA GLY A 79 4.56 -24.18 11.42
C GLY A 79 4.35 -24.70 10.00
N PRO A 80 4.91 -25.88 9.64
CA PRO A 80 4.81 -26.40 8.29
C PRO A 80 3.38 -26.79 7.95
N LEU A 81 2.77 -26.04 7.04
CA LEU A 81 1.38 -26.21 6.61
C LEU A 81 1.30 -27.01 5.29
N PRO A 82 0.19 -27.73 5.06
CA PRO A 82 -0.11 -28.29 3.74
C PRO A 82 -0.12 -27.18 2.68
N ARG A 83 0.41 -27.48 1.49
CA ARG A 83 0.61 -26.49 0.42
C ARG A 83 -0.65 -25.70 0.06
N GLY A 84 -1.81 -26.36 0.00
CA GLY A 84 -3.08 -25.70 -0.30
C GLY A 84 -3.47 -24.66 0.76
N LEU A 85 -3.34 -25.01 2.03
CA LEU A 85 -3.64 -24.10 3.15
C LEU A 85 -2.63 -22.94 3.24
N PHE A 86 -1.35 -23.23 3.01
CA PHE A 86 -0.31 -22.19 2.95
C PHE A 86 -0.59 -21.16 1.85
N LEU A 87 -0.96 -21.60 0.64
CA LEU A 87 -1.31 -20.72 -0.47
C LEU A 87 -2.58 -19.92 -0.16
N ALA A 88 -3.60 -20.53 0.45
CA ALA A 88 -4.83 -19.84 0.83
C ALA A 88 -4.58 -18.75 1.90
N LEU A 89 -3.78 -19.04 2.92
CA LEU A 89 -3.42 -18.04 3.94
C LEU A 89 -2.55 -16.93 3.35
N THR A 90 -1.61 -17.26 2.47
CA THR A 90 -0.82 -16.25 1.76
C THR A 90 -1.72 -15.35 0.90
N ALA A 91 -2.66 -15.93 0.15
CA ALA A 91 -3.65 -15.20 -0.65
C ALA A 91 -4.42 -14.19 0.22
N LEU A 92 -4.91 -14.66 1.37
CA LEU A 92 -5.68 -13.85 2.31
C LEU A 92 -4.83 -12.73 2.91
N PHE A 93 -3.58 -13.03 3.26
CA PHE A 93 -2.62 -12.04 3.73
C PHE A 93 -2.36 -10.97 2.67
N SER A 94 -1.98 -11.37 1.45
CA SER A 94 -1.65 -10.45 0.35
C SER A 94 -2.84 -9.59 -0.04
N GLY A 95 -4.05 -10.17 -0.10
CA GLY A 95 -5.29 -9.43 -0.33
C GLY A 95 -5.55 -8.36 0.73
N SER A 96 -5.38 -8.71 2.00
CA SER A 96 -5.56 -7.78 3.11
C SER A 96 -4.46 -6.71 3.16
N ALA A 97 -3.20 -7.08 2.90
CA ALA A 97 -2.07 -6.17 2.94
C ALA A 97 -2.08 -5.16 1.79
N LEU A 98 -2.35 -5.60 0.56
CA LEU A 98 -2.30 -4.73 -0.63
C LEU A 98 -3.50 -3.78 -0.70
N THR A 99 -4.62 -4.10 -0.04
CA THR A 99 -5.74 -3.17 0.11
C THR A 99 -5.47 -2.03 1.09
N LEU A 100 -4.56 -2.22 2.06
CA LEU A 100 -4.14 -1.14 2.98
C LEU A 100 -3.53 0.05 2.25
N TYR A 101 -2.82 -0.18 1.15
CA TYR A 101 -2.25 0.90 0.35
C TYR A 101 -3.35 1.80 -0.23
N SER A 102 -4.30 1.21 -0.97
CA SER A 102 -5.40 1.96 -1.61
C SER A 102 -6.26 2.70 -0.58
N LEU A 103 -6.54 2.08 0.56
CA LEU A 103 -7.24 2.73 1.68
C LEU A 103 -6.42 3.89 2.28
N SER A 104 -5.11 3.72 2.43
CA SER A 104 -4.23 4.76 2.98
C SER A 104 -4.13 5.97 2.06
N VAL A 105 -3.95 5.74 0.76
CA VAL A 105 -3.90 6.81 -0.26
C VAL A 105 -5.23 7.55 -0.29
N SER A 106 -6.35 6.82 -0.38
CA SER A 106 -7.67 7.45 -0.41
C SER A 106 -7.93 8.27 0.87
N HIS A 107 -7.54 7.76 2.05
CA HIS A 107 -7.70 8.48 3.32
C HIS A 107 -6.90 9.79 3.40
N VAL A 108 -5.73 9.83 2.77
CA VAL A 108 -4.93 11.06 2.71
C VAL A 108 -5.50 12.01 1.66
N ASN A 109 -5.92 11.49 0.50
CA ASN A 109 -6.50 12.28 -0.58
C ASN A 109 -7.79 13.01 -0.15
N ASP A 110 -8.63 12.38 0.68
CA ASP A 110 -9.85 13.01 1.22
C ASP A 110 -9.60 14.27 2.08
N LYS A 111 -8.36 14.50 2.53
CA LYS A 111 -8.02 15.57 3.48
C LYS A 111 -7.20 16.70 2.86
N LEU A 112 -6.93 16.62 1.56
CA LEU A 112 -6.11 17.60 0.87
C LEU A 112 -7.01 18.54 0.06
N GLU A 113 -6.81 19.85 0.24
CA GLU A 113 -7.36 20.84 -0.68
C GLU A 113 -6.64 20.73 -2.04
N PRO A 114 -7.31 20.95 -3.19
CA PRO A 114 -6.72 20.79 -4.52
C PRO A 114 -5.40 21.55 -4.72
N ALA A 115 -5.26 22.71 -4.08
CA ALA A 115 -4.06 23.53 -4.13
C ALA A 115 -2.85 22.93 -3.38
N GLN A 116 -3.07 22.05 -2.40
CA GLN A 116 -2.03 21.38 -1.61
C GLN A 116 -1.81 19.92 -2.03
N MET A 117 -2.65 19.38 -2.91
CA MET A 117 -2.58 17.99 -3.35
C MET A 117 -1.25 17.64 -4.01
N VAL A 118 -0.67 18.54 -4.81
CA VAL A 118 0.57 18.26 -5.56
C VAL A 118 1.76 18.13 -4.60
N ASP A 119 1.95 19.09 -3.72
CA ASP A 119 3.06 19.09 -2.74
C ASP A 119 2.91 17.99 -1.69
N ALA A 120 1.68 17.72 -1.22
CA ALA A 120 1.46 16.63 -0.29
C ALA A 120 1.66 15.26 -0.95
N SER A 121 1.22 15.09 -2.20
CA SER A 121 1.38 13.83 -2.93
C SER A 121 2.84 13.51 -3.21
N SER A 122 3.65 14.52 -3.57
CA SER A 122 5.08 14.33 -3.79
C SER A 122 5.81 13.92 -2.51
N ALA A 123 5.49 14.55 -1.37
CA ALA A 123 6.05 14.17 -0.07
C ALA A 123 5.65 12.75 0.37
N LEU A 124 4.38 12.36 0.16
CA LEU A 124 3.90 11.00 0.44
C LEU A 124 4.57 9.96 -0.46
N LEU A 125 4.77 10.29 -1.73
CA LEU A 125 5.44 9.44 -2.69
C LEU A 125 6.92 9.25 -2.34
N MET A 126 7.65 10.31 -1.96
CA MET A 126 9.02 10.20 -1.48
C MET A 126 9.12 9.31 -0.24
N MET A 127 8.23 9.52 0.74
CA MET A 127 8.18 8.70 1.94
C MET A 127 7.89 7.22 1.63
N ASN A 128 6.97 6.97 0.70
CA ASN A 128 6.65 5.63 0.23
C ASN A 128 7.83 4.98 -0.50
N GLY A 129 8.53 5.73 -1.35
CA GLY A 129 9.73 5.28 -2.06
C GLY A 129 10.87 4.90 -1.11
N MET A 130 11.15 5.74 -0.10
CA MET A 130 12.14 5.43 0.93
C MET A 130 11.78 4.17 1.71
N ALA A 131 10.52 4.02 2.11
CA ALA A 131 10.05 2.84 2.82
C ALA A 131 10.11 1.57 1.95
N ALA A 132 9.79 1.68 0.66
CA ALA A 132 9.88 0.59 -0.30
C ALA A 132 11.32 0.16 -0.58
N ALA A 133 12.29 1.09 -0.54
CA ALA A 133 13.71 0.76 -0.64
C ALA A 133 14.24 0.08 0.63
N ALA A 134 13.78 0.50 1.80
CA ALA A 134 14.20 -0.08 3.08
C ALA A 134 13.63 -1.49 3.33
N GLY A 135 12.43 -1.79 2.81
CA GLY A 135 11.70 -3.03 3.07
C GLY A 135 12.49 -4.31 2.72
N PRO A 136 13.00 -4.47 1.48
CA PRO A 136 13.75 -5.65 1.08
C PRO A 136 15.04 -5.86 1.87
N VAL A 137 15.74 -4.78 2.25
CA VAL A 137 16.96 -4.84 3.06
C VAL A 137 16.63 -5.35 4.47
N LEU A 138 15.59 -4.80 5.09
CA LEU A 138 15.11 -5.23 6.41
C LEU A 138 14.69 -6.71 6.39
N ALA A 139 13.78 -7.06 5.48
CA ALA A 139 13.24 -8.41 5.40
C ALA A 139 14.31 -9.43 4.98
N GLY A 140 15.17 -9.09 4.02
CA GLY A 140 16.28 -9.94 3.58
C GLY A 140 17.26 -10.24 4.72
N SER A 141 17.62 -9.23 5.52
CA SER A 141 18.50 -9.40 6.68
C SER A 141 17.88 -10.31 7.74
N LEU A 142 16.58 -10.14 8.01
CA LEU A 142 15.85 -10.97 8.98
C LEU A 142 15.68 -12.42 8.47
N ILE A 143 15.42 -12.62 7.18
CA ILE A 143 15.37 -13.94 6.56
C ILE A 143 16.74 -14.61 6.61
N HIS A 144 17.82 -13.86 6.43
CA HIS A 144 19.18 -14.40 6.55
C HIS A 144 19.49 -14.86 7.98
N ALA A 145 19.11 -14.08 9.00
CA ALA A 145 19.39 -14.38 10.40
C ALA A 145 18.47 -15.45 11.02
N PHE A 146 17.16 -15.42 10.72
CA PHE A 146 16.14 -16.25 11.38
C PHE A 146 15.46 -17.26 10.44
N GLY A 147 15.84 -17.30 9.17
CA GLY A 147 15.32 -18.22 8.17
C GLY A 147 13.95 -17.82 7.58
N PRO A 148 13.25 -18.75 6.90
CA PRO A 148 12.03 -18.46 6.14
C PRO A 148 10.86 -17.93 7.00
N ARG A 149 10.79 -18.36 8.27
CA ARG A 149 9.78 -17.89 9.22
C ARG A 149 9.83 -16.39 9.44
N ALA A 150 11.00 -15.77 9.28
CA ALA A 150 11.21 -14.34 9.46
C ALA A 150 10.38 -13.50 8.47
N TYR A 151 10.07 -14.03 7.28
CA TYR A 151 9.30 -13.31 6.28
C TYR A 151 7.90 -12.95 6.80
N PHE A 152 7.11 -13.95 7.21
CA PHE A 152 5.77 -13.73 7.75
C PHE A 152 5.81 -13.08 9.13
N ALA A 153 6.85 -13.33 9.94
CA ALA A 153 7.02 -12.64 11.22
C ALA A 153 7.24 -11.13 11.04
N THR A 154 8.09 -10.73 10.10
CA THR A 154 8.35 -9.31 9.78
C THR A 154 7.07 -8.63 9.29
N LEU A 155 6.38 -9.26 8.34
CA LEU A 155 5.12 -8.78 7.80
C LEU A 155 4.03 -8.66 8.87
N GLY A 156 3.88 -9.67 9.72
CA GLY A 156 2.95 -9.67 10.84
C GLY A 156 3.28 -8.62 11.90
N THR A 157 4.56 -8.34 12.15
CA THR A 157 4.99 -7.28 13.07
C THR A 157 4.64 -5.90 12.52
N LEU A 158 4.84 -5.67 11.22
CA LEU A 158 4.50 -4.41 10.56
C LEU A 158 2.98 -4.17 10.54
N THR A 159 2.19 -5.17 10.15
CA THR A 159 0.72 -5.07 10.17
C THR A 159 0.16 -5.00 11.58
N GLY A 160 0.79 -5.68 12.54
CA GLY A 160 0.45 -5.63 13.96
C GLY A 160 0.69 -4.25 14.56
N ALA A 161 1.87 -3.66 14.30
CA ALA A 161 2.19 -2.30 14.72
C ALA A 161 1.21 -1.28 14.13
N LEU A 162 0.84 -1.43 12.85
CA LEU A 162 -0.21 -0.62 12.24
C LEU A 162 -1.58 -0.80 12.90
N THR A 163 -1.97 -2.04 13.20
CA THR A 163 -3.23 -2.35 13.89
C THR A 163 -3.29 -1.65 15.24
N ILE A 164 -2.24 -1.78 16.05
CA ILE A 164 -2.16 -1.16 17.38
C ILE A 164 -2.21 0.36 17.26
N TYR A 165 -1.45 0.94 16.33
CA TYR A 165 -1.45 2.37 16.10
C TYR A 165 -2.82 2.90 15.66
N ASP A 166 -3.50 2.21 14.74
CA ASP A 166 -4.81 2.62 14.25
C ASP A 166 -5.91 2.48 15.31
N LEU A 167 -5.89 1.41 16.11
CA LEU A 167 -6.81 1.23 17.24
C LEU A 167 -6.58 2.28 18.33
N TRP A 168 -5.32 2.52 18.71
CA TRP A 168 -4.97 3.55 19.68
C TRP A 168 -5.39 4.95 19.21
N ARG A 169 -5.15 5.27 17.94
CA ARG A 169 -5.55 6.54 17.35
C ARG A 169 -7.07 6.67 17.24
N LYS A 170 -7.79 5.60 16.90
CA LYS A 170 -9.26 5.56 16.85
C LYS A 170 -9.87 5.78 18.24
N SER A 171 -9.27 5.22 19.28
CA SER A 171 -9.68 5.42 20.67
C SER A 171 -9.50 6.87 21.15
N ARG A 172 -8.53 7.61 20.59
CA ARG A 172 -8.24 9.01 20.98
C ARG A 172 -8.87 10.11 20.12
N ARG A 173 -9.58 9.79 19.03
CA ARG A 173 -10.20 10.80 18.14
C ARG A 173 -11.62 10.40 17.72
N ALA A 174 -12.59 11.27 18.02
CA ALA A 174 -13.97 11.17 17.55
C ALA A 174 -14.05 11.05 16.01
N ALA A 175 -15.05 10.30 15.52
CA ALA A 175 -15.25 10.04 14.10
C ALA A 175 -15.64 11.31 13.34
N VAL A 176 -15.10 11.50 12.13
CA VAL A 176 -15.48 12.60 11.24
C VAL A 176 -16.84 12.27 10.60
N PRO A 177 -17.82 13.18 10.57
CA PRO A 177 -19.15 12.96 10.00
C PRO A 177 -19.11 12.45 8.55
N ARG A 178 -20.06 11.57 8.19
CA ARG A 178 -20.10 10.82 6.92
C ARG A 178 -20.30 11.67 5.66
N GLU A 179 -20.66 12.93 5.82
CA GLU A 179 -21.20 13.82 4.78
C GLU A 179 -20.12 14.54 3.95
N LEU A 180 -18.84 14.45 4.35
CA LEU A 180 -17.70 15.13 3.70
C LEU A 180 -16.78 14.20 2.87
N LYS A 181 -17.17 12.94 2.61
CA LYS A 181 -16.29 11.97 1.92
C LYS A 181 -16.36 12.09 0.41
N GLY A 182 -15.20 12.29 -0.22
CA GLY A 182 -15.03 12.22 -1.67
C GLY A 182 -15.05 10.77 -2.21
N PRO A 183 -15.20 10.58 -3.54
CA PRO A 183 -15.22 9.27 -4.18
C PRO A 183 -13.94 8.45 -3.92
N PHE A 184 -14.06 7.13 -3.80
CA PHE A 184 -12.92 6.22 -3.65
C PHE A 184 -12.07 6.15 -4.93
N ILE A 185 -10.74 6.21 -4.76
CA ILE A 185 -9.78 6.13 -5.86
C ILE A 185 -9.11 4.75 -5.82
N ASN A 186 -9.36 3.94 -6.84
CA ASN A 186 -8.73 2.63 -7.00
C ASN A 186 -7.31 2.80 -7.56
N THR A 187 -6.31 2.81 -6.68
CA THR A 187 -4.88 2.76 -7.05
C THR A 187 -4.25 1.45 -6.57
N GLN A 188 -3.89 0.60 -7.52
CA GLN A 188 -2.97 -0.54 -7.31
C GLN A 188 -1.55 -0.01 -7.10
N GLN A 189 -0.81 -0.58 -6.15
CA GLN A 189 0.61 -0.24 -5.99
C GLN A 189 1.43 -0.96 -7.07
N ILE A 190 1.76 -0.26 -8.16
CA ILE A 190 2.73 -0.72 -9.16
C ILE A 190 4.11 -0.30 -8.67
N VAL A 191 5.03 -1.26 -8.46
CA VAL A 191 6.38 -1.02 -7.90
C VAL A 191 7.27 -0.19 -8.87
N THR A 192 6.81 0.08 -10.08
CA THR A 192 7.57 0.80 -11.11
C THR A 192 7.12 2.25 -11.19
N CYS A 193 8.02 3.19 -10.86
CA CYS A 193 8.15 4.60 -11.31
C CYS A 193 6.90 5.43 -11.70
N ALA A 194 5.68 5.06 -11.30
CA ALA A 194 4.44 5.74 -11.69
C ALA A 194 4.30 7.12 -11.02
N GLY A 195 5.09 7.36 -9.97
CA GLY A 195 5.27 8.69 -9.41
C GLY A 195 5.78 9.73 -10.41
N LEU A 196 6.47 9.31 -11.48
CA LEU A 196 6.86 10.20 -12.58
C LEU A 196 5.70 10.42 -13.56
N ALA A 197 4.91 9.38 -13.87
CA ALA A 197 3.81 9.48 -14.83
C ALA A 197 2.61 10.29 -14.32
N ASP A 198 2.29 10.19 -13.03
CA ASP A 198 1.22 10.99 -12.41
C ASP A 198 1.67 12.44 -12.17
N ALA A 199 2.96 12.67 -11.89
CA ALA A 199 3.56 14.01 -11.84
C ALA A 199 3.60 14.67 -13.23
N GLU A 200 3.94 13.93 -14.28
CA GLU A 200 3.92 14.41 -15.67
C GLU A 200 2.50 14.72 -16.17
N ARG A 201 1.49 13.88 -15.82
CA ARG A 201 0.09 14.16 -16.15
C ARG A 201 -0.45 15.39 -15.43
N GLY A 202 -0.08 15.61 -14.16
CA GLY A 202 -0.40 16.83 -13.44
C GLY A 202 0.21 18.07 -14.07
N ALA A 203 1.45 17.97 -14.57
CA ALA A 203 2.13 19.05 -15.27
C ALA A 203 1.54 19.35 -16.67
N GLN A 204 1.05 18.33 -17.39
CA GLN A 204 0.42 18.49 -18.71
C GLN A 204 -1.00 19.08 -18.67
N LEU A 205 -1.70 18.95 -17.54
CA LEU A 205 -3.09 19.44 -17.38
C LEU A 205 -3.18 20.86 -16.78
N ALA A 206 -2.05 21.48 -16.42
CA ALA A 206 -2.03 22.88 -16.02
C ALA A 206 -2.31 23.77 -17.25
N PRO A 207 -3.33 24.63 -17.25
CA PRO A 207 -3.59 25.53 -18.37
C PRO A 207 -2.38 26.44 -18.56
N SER A 208 -1.74 26.34 -19.73
CA SER A 208 -0.71 27.27 -20.18
C SER A 208 -1.30 28.68 -20.18
N ALA A 209 -0.95 29.48 -19.17
CA ALA A 209 -1.32 30.89 -19.13
C ALA A 209 -0.81 31.57 -20.41
N PRO A 210 -1.64 32.34 -21.14
CA PRO A 210 -1.22 32.96 -22.38
C PRO A 210 -0.17 34.03 -22.07
N VAL A 211 0.97 33.93 -22.75
CA VAL A 211 1.96 35.01 -22.86
C VAL A 211 1.25 36.21 -23.50
N LYS A 212 0.87 37.20 -22.70
CA LYS A 212 0.38 38.48 -23.20
C LYS A 212 1.54 39.20 -23.88
N ALA A 213 1.50 39.24 -25.21
CA ALA A 213 2.19 40.23 -26.01
C ALA A 213 1.77 41.63 -25.54
N ALA A 214 2.74 42.46 -25.16
CA ALA A 214 2.57 43.90 -25.02
C ALA A 214 3.60 44.57 -25.92
N GLU A 215 3.17 44.73 -27.17
CA GLU A 215 3.71 45.64 -28.16
C GLU A 215 3.52 47.08 -27.65
N ALA A 216 4.61 47.85 -27.51
CA ALA A 216 4.55 49.28 -27.24
C ALA A 216 5.78 50.00 -27.84
N ALA A 217 5.60 50.43 -29.09
CA ALA A 217 6.19 51.64 -29.68
C ALA A 217 5.05 52.25 -30.54
N PRO A 218 4.93 53.59 -30.74
CA PRO A 218 6.04 54.51 -31.03
C PRO A 218 5.91 55.98 -30.52
N SER A 219 6.93 56.77 -30.91
CA SER A 219 6.97 58.21 -31.22
C SER A 219 7.35 59.26 -30.15
N SER A 220 8.32 60.06 -30.59
CA SER A 220 9.02 61.20 -30.01
C SER A 220 8.17 62.48 -29.87
N PRO A 221 8.75 63.53 -29.29
CA PRO A 221 8.95 64.77 -30.06
C PRO A 221 10.43 65.13 -30.26
#